data_AF-A0A7Z9K4I0-F1
#
_entry.id   AF-A0A7Z9K4I0-F1
#
_cell.length_a   1.000
_cell.length_b   1.000
_cell.length_c   1.000
_cell.angle_alpha   90.00
_cell.angle_beta   90.00
_cell.angle_gamma   90.00
#
_symmetry.space_group_name_H-M   'P 1'
#
loop_
_entity.id
_entity.type
_entity.pdbx_description
1 polymer ?
#
loop_
_entity_poly.entity_id
_entity_poly.type
_entity_poly.pdbx_seq_one_letter_code
_entity_poly.pdbx_strand_id
1 'polypeptide(L)'
;EAHMTDTKTYAFNNNWRGEVKVGEALHEMLLRVTIDDEFVIRDVVAVTDNSPFRVCPSITPNYSSIIGIKMGPGWRKAIRMKVGGVRGCTHLTELLFPMATVAMQTIWPLLRHRKKQPDSKVAKSKSRPVVLDTCHAWSTDSPVVKENAPDYYTGEN
;
A
#
# COMPACT_ATOMS: atom_id res chain seq x y z
N GLU A 1 4.60 -6.54 -0.70
CA GLU A 1 3.48 -7.42 -0.26
C GLU A 1 2.78 -6.79 0.94
N ALA A 2 1.61 -7.29 1.31
CA ALA A 2 0.87 -6.91 2.50
C ALA A 2 0.29 -8.15 3.16
N HIS A 3 0.31 -8.18 4.49
CA HIS A 3 -0.26 -9.24 5.32
C HIS A 3 -1.04 -8.59 6.46
N MET A 4 -2.24 -9.09 6.72
CA MET A 4 -3.08 -8.66 7.83
C MET A 4 -3.50 -9.90 8.61
N THR A 5 -3.41 -9.80 9.92
CA THR A 5 -3.96 -10.78 10.86
C THR A 5 -4.76 -10.02 11.92
N ASP A 6 -5.99 -10.43 12.19
CA ASP A 6 -6.70 -10.04 13.41
C ASP A 6 -7.10 -11.27 14.24
N THR A 7 -6.89 -11.13 15.55
CA THR A 7 -7.17 -12.15 16.56
C THR A 7 -7.99 -11.52 17.67
N LYS A 8 -8.73 -12.33 18.42
CA LYS A 8 -9.51 -11.85 19.58
C LYS A 8 -8.90 -12.26 20.91
N THR A 9 -9.11 -11.41 21.92
CA THR A 9 -8.72 -11.66 23.32
C THR A 9 -9.76 -12.49 24.10
N TYR A 10 -10.84 -12.89 23.44
CA TYR A 10 -11.90 -13.73 24.00
C TYR A 10 -12.27 -14.82 23.01
N ALA A 11 -12.61 -16.01 23.53
CA ALA A 11 -13.17 -17.08 22.72
C ALA A 11 -14.60 -16.73 22.30
N PHE A 12 -15.00 -17.15 21.11
CA PHE A 12 -16.36 -16.93 20.63
C PHE A 12 -16.78 -18.02 19.66
N ASN A 13 -18.09 -18.26 19.57
CA ASN A 13 -18.63 -19.22 18.62
C ASN A 13 -18.84 -18.57 17.25
N ASN A 14 -18.37 -19.26 16.22
CA ASN A 14 -18.62 -18.98 14.82
C ASN A 14 -19.44 -20.13 14.22
N ASN A 15 -20.47 -19.80 13.43
CA ASN A 15 -21.41 -20.80 12.91
C ASN A 15 -20.76 -21.88 12.02
N TRP A 16 -19.64 -21.57 11.36
CA TRP A 16 -18.94 -22.52 10.49
C TRP A 16 -17.72 -23.15 11.18
N ARG A 17 -16.95 -22.37 11.94
CA ARG A 17 -15.70 -22.82 12.59
C ARG A 17 -15.92 -23.46 13.96
N GLY A 18 -17.11 -23.31 14.55
CA GLY A 18 -17.33 -23.64 15.95
C GLY A 18 -16.67 -22.60 16.85
N GLU A 19 -16.17 -23.04 18.00
CA GLU A 19 -15.44 -22.15 18.92
C GLU A 19 -14.10 -21.71 18.30
N VAL A 20 -13.93 -20.40 18.13
CA VAL A 20 -12.64 -19.78 17.75
C VAL A 20 -11.93 -19.39 19.05
N LYS A 21 -10.71 -19.89 19.23
CA LYS A 21 -9.95 -19.71 20.47
C LYS A 21 -9.33 -18.31 20.57
N VAL A 22 -8.99 -17.91 21.80
CA VAL A 22 -8.20 -16.70 22.06
C VAL A 22 -6.88 -16.80 21.30
N GLY A 23 -6.51 -15.72 20.58
CA GLY A 23 -5.30 -15.68 19.77
C GLY A 23 -5.38 -16.40 18.42
N GLU A 24 -6.46 -17.13 18.13
CA GLU A 24 -6.70 -17.71 16.80
C GLU A 24 -7.10 -16.60 15.81
N ALA A 25 -6.54 -16.63 14.60
CA ALA A 25 -6.83 -15.63 13.58
C ALA A 25 -8.29 -15.76 13.11
N LEU A 26 -9.05 -14.67 13.24
CA LEU A 26 -10.38 -14.59 12.65
C LEU A 26 -10.27 -14.25 11.17
N HIS A 27 -9.47 -13.23 10.84
CA HIS A 27 -9.08 -12.92 9.48
C HIS A 27 -7.56 -12.99 9.34
N GLU A 28 -7.12 -13.64 8.28
CA GLU A 28 -5.72 -13.63 7.86
C GLU A 28 -5.68 -13.57 6.34
N MET A 29 -5.11 -12.48 5.81
CA MET A 29 -5.08 -12.21 4.38
C MET A 29 -3.70 -11.77 3.93
N LEU A 30 -3.28 -12.32 2.79
CA LEU A 30 -2.02 -11.99 2.15
C LEU A 30 -2.31 -11.44 0.76
N LEU A 31 -1.57 -10.41 0.39
CA LEU A 31 -1.64 -9.80 -0.92
C LEU A 31 -0.24 -9.47 -1.43
N ARG A 32 0.10 -10.04 -2.58
CA ARG A 32 1.33 -9.73 -3.31
C ARG A 32 0.97 -9.13 -4.65
N VAL A 33 1.66 -8.06 -5.01
CA VAL A 33 1.50 -7.39 -6.31
C VAL A 33 2.87 -7.24 -6.94
N THR A 34 2.98 -7.63 -8.20
CA THR A 34 4.18 -7.45 -9.03
C THR A 34 3.95 -6.26 -9.94
N ILE A 35 4.88 -5.32 -10.00
CA ILE A 35 4.82 -4.13 -10.85
C ILE A 35 6.07 -4.01 -11.72
N ASP A 36 5.95 -3.31 -12.84
CA ASP A 36 7.08 -2.88 -13.67
C ASP A 36 7.65 -1.52 -13.23
N ASP A 37 8.64 -1.02 -13.98
CA ASP A 37 9.28 0.28 -13.74
C ASP A 37 8.32 1.47 -13.97
N GLU A 38 7.20 1.27 -14.67
CA GLU A 38 6.12 2.23 -14.86
C GLU A 38 5.02 2.14 -13.78
N PHE A 39 5.21 1.27 -12.77
CA PHE A 39 4.25 0.99 -11.70
C PHE A 39 2.94 0.37 -12.19
N VAL A 40 2.94 -0.33 -13.32
CA VAL A 40 1.80 -1.10 -13.83
C VAL A 40 1.80 -2.49 -13.21
N ILE A 41 0.64 -2.92 -12.71
CA ILE A 41 0.46 -4.26 -12.13
C ILE A 41 0.62 -5.31 -13.24
N ARG A 42 1.61 -6.18 -13.08
CA ARG A 42 1.90 -7.32 -13.97
C ARG A 42 1.35 -8.64 -13.43
N ASP A 43 1.28 -8.78 -12.11
CA ASP A 43 0.74 -9.97 -11.45
C ASP A 43 0.18 -9.61 -10.07
N VAL A 44 -0.76 -10.41 -9.58
CA VAL A 44 -1.36 -10.29 -8.25
C VAL A 44 -1.71 -11.65 -7.68
N VAL A 45 -1.30 -11.88 -6.43
CA VAL A 45 -1.65 -13.05 -5.65
C VAL A 45 -2.40 -12.59 -4.41
N ALA A 46 -3.65 -13.04 -4.28
CA ALA A 46 -4.50 -12.76 -3.13
C ALA A 46 -4.84 -14.08 -2.42
N VAL A 47 -4.68 -14.12 -1.10
CA VAL A 47 -4.95 -15.30 -0.28
C VAL A 47 -5.76 -14.90 0.94
N THR A 48 -6.69 -15.78 1.32
CA THR A 48 -7.41 -15.72 2.60
C THR A 48 -7.14 -17.03 3.34
N ASP A 49 -6.22 -17.00 4.30
CA ASP A 49 -5.85 -18.18 5.07
C ASP A 49 -6.86 -18.43 6.19
N ASN A 50 -7.26 -17.37 6.90
CA ASN A 50 -8.30 -17.43 7.92
C ASN A 50 -9.44 -16.48 7.57
N SER A 51 -10.67 -16.95 7.76
CA SER A 51 -11.89 -16.14 7.60
C SER A 51 -13.02 -16.62 8.51
N PRO A 52 -14.02 -15.77 8.82
CA PRO A 52 -15.21 -16.16 9.56
C PRO A 52 -16.21 -16.97 8.71
N PHE A 53 -16.12 -16.92 7.39
CA PHE A 53 -17.11 -17.52 6.49
C PHE A 53 -16.45 -18.39 5.42
N ARG A 54 -16.99 -19.59 5.22
CA ARG A 54 -16.46 -20.58 4.26
C ARG A 54 -16.32 -20.04 2.83
N VAL A 55 -17.17 -19.09 2.44
CA VAL A 55 -17.19 -18.51 1.09
C VAL A 55 -16.10 -17.47 0.86
N CYS A 56 -15.52 -16.86 1.91
CA CYS A 56 -14.61 -15.73 1.77
C CYS A 56 -13.42 -15.99 0.82
N PRO A 57 -12.72 -17.15 0.87
CA PRO A 57 -11.60 -17.39 -0.04
C PRO A 57 -11.99 -17.45 -1.54
N SER A 58 -13.26 -17.72 -1.86
CA SER A 58 -13.72 -17.84 -3.26
C SER A 58 -13.63 -16.54 -4.06
N ILE A 59 -13.49 -15.37 -3.40
CA ILE A 59 -13.36 -14.08 -4.07
C ILE A 59 -11.94 -13.77 -4.53
N THR A 60 -10.92 -14.49 -4.03
CA THR A 60 -9.51 -14.17 -4.32
C THR A 60 -9.15 -14.20 -5.82
N PRO A 61 -9.71 -15.08 -6.68
CA PRO A 61 -9.39 -15.06 -8.10
C PRO A 61 -9.81 -13.76 -8.82
N ASN A 62 -10.81 -13.03 -8.32
CA ASN A 62 -11.26 -11.76 -8.92
C ASN A 62 -10.18 -10.69 -8.90
N TYR A 63 -9.18 -10.79 -8.02
CA TYR A 63 -8.11 -9.80 -7.93
C TYR A 63 -7.25 -9.76 -9.19
N SER A 64 -7.17 -10.84 -9.98
CA SER A 64 -6.52 -10.83 -11.31
C SER A 64 -7.06 -9.73 -12.24
N SER A 65 -8.30 -9.28 -12.05
CA SER A 65 -8.92 -8.21 -12.84
C SER A 65 -8.27 -6.82 -12.68
N ILE A 66 -7.37 -6.65 -11.70
CA ILE A 66 -6.62 -5.40 -11.49
C ILE A 66 -5.29 -5.37 -12.26
N ILE A 67 -4.87 -6.50 -12.87
CA ILE A 67 -3.69 -6.54 -13.73
C ILE A 67 -3.85 -5.52 -14.86
N GLY A 68 -2.79 -4.75 -15.12
CA GLY A 68 -2.79 -3.63 -16.05
C GLY A 68 -3.16 -2.28 -15.44
N ILE A 69 -3.63 -2.21 -14.19
CA ILE A 69 -3.83 -0.94 -13.50
C ILE A 69 -2.47 -0.36 -13.08
N LYS A 70 -2.28 0.94 -13.30
CA LYS A 70 -1.10 1.68 -12.85
C LYS A 70 -1.28 2.21 -11.43
N MET A 71 -0.30 1.99 -10.55
CA MET A 71 -0.23 2.64 -9.23
C MET A 71 0.18 4.10 -9.41
N GLY A 72 -0.78 5.01 -9.25
CA GLY A 72 -0.59 6.43 -9.54
C GLY A 72 -1.88 7.23 -9.40
N PRO A 73 -1.98 8.44 -9.98
CA PRO A 73 -3.20 9.24 -9.95
C PRO A 73 -4.43 8.43 -10.41
N GLY A 74 -5.50 8.46 -9.64
CA GLY A 74 -6.76 7.76 -9.96
C GLY A 74 -6.79 6.26 -9.68
N TRP A 75 -5.68 5.65 -9.26
CA TRP A 75 -5.60 4.19 -9.13
C TRP A 75 -6.60 3.61 -8.10
N ARG A 76 -6.83 4.31 -6.97
CA ARG A 76 -7.84 3.90 -5.97
C ARG A 76 -9.22 3.75 -6.58
N LYS A 77 -9.60 4.67 -7.47
CA LYS A 77 -10.87 4.61 -8.23
C LYS A 77 -10.87 3.39 -9.16
N ALA A 78 -9.78 3.17 -9.90
CA ALA A 78 -9.65 2.03 -10.80
C ALA A 78 -9.76 0.68 -10.07
N ILE A 79 -9.11 0.53 -8.91
CA ILE A 79 -9.23 -0.66 -8.05
C ILE A 79 -10.69 -0.85 -7.61
N ARG A 80 -11.34 0.19 -7.07
CA ARG A 80 -12.74 0.10 -6.63
C ARG A 80 -13.69 -0.22 -7.79
N MET A 81 -13.37 0.22 -9.01
CA MET A 81 -14.14 -0.14 -10.21
C MET A 81 -14.01 -1.62 -10.59
N LYS A 82 -12.96 -2.33 -10.18
CA LYS A 82 -12.75 -3.75 -10.46
C LYS A 82 -13.21 -4.65 -9.31
N VAL A 83 -12.70 -4.39 -8.11
CA VAL A 83 -12.84 -5.24 -6.92
C VAL A 83 -13.49 -4.50 -5.73
N GLY A 84 -14.24 -3.43 -6.00
CA GLY A 84 -15.04 -2.74 -4.98
C GLY A 84 -16.38 -3.41 -4.72
N GLY A 85 -16.87 -3.26 -3.48
CA GLY A 85 -18.13 -3.85 -3.02
C GLY A 85 -18.10 -5.37 -3.11
N VAL A 86 -19.19 -5.97 -3.59
CA VAL A 86 -19.36 -7.44 -3.67
C VAL A 86 -18.38 -8.14 -4.63
N ARG A 87 -17.61 -7.40 -5.43
CA ARG A 87 -16.65 -7.96 -6.39
C ARG A 87 -15.28 -8.25 -5.79
N GLY A 88 -15.04 -7.83 -4.54
CA GLY A 88 -13.81 -8.10 -3.80
C GLY A 88 -14.07 -8.34 -2.33
N CYS A 89 -13.01 -8.66 -1.59
CA CYS A 89 -13.01 -8.66 -0.14
C CYS A 89 -12.64 -7.26 0.37
N THR A 90 -13.42 -6.70 1.30
CA THR A 90 -13.09 -5.41 1.92
C THR A 90 -11.64 -5.36 2.42
N HIS A 91 -11.21 -6.39 3.15
CA HIS A 91 -9.86 -6.46 3.73
C HIS A 91 -8.76 -6.43 2.66
N LEU A 92 -8.80 -7.34 1.69
CA LEU A 92 -7.80 -7.40 0.60
C LEU A 92 -7.81 -6.13 -0.25
N THR A 93 -8.99 -5.54 -0.51
CA THR A 93 -9.09 -4.30 -1.29
C THR A 93 -8.48 -3.10 -0.57
N GLU A 94 -8.68 -2.99 0.75
CA GLU A 94 -8.07 -1.92 1.54
C GLU A 94 -6.54 -2.11 1.69
N LEU A 95 -6.06 -3.37 1.78
CA LEU A 95 -4.61 -3.66 1.81
C LEU A 95 -3.85 -3.21 0.57
N LEU A 96 -4.50 -3.11 -0.60
CA LEU A 96 -3.87 -2.54 -1.79
C LEU A 96 -3.36 -1.12 -1.49
N PHE A 97 -4.16 -0.29 -0.84
CA PHE A 97 -3.89 1.15 -0.76
C PHE A 97 -2.55 1.55 -0.12
N PRO A 98 -2.13 0.99 1.03
CA PRO A 98 -0.81 1.25 1.57
C PRO A 98 0.32 0.67 0.70
N MET A 99 0.09 -0.39 -0.07
CA MET A 99 1.14 -0.98 -0.94
C MET A 99 1.65 -0.01 -1.99
N ALA A 100 0.80 0.88 -2.53
CA ALA A 100 1.26 1.89 -3.49
C ALA A 100 2.23 2.89 -2.86
N THR A 101 1.94 3.33 -1.62
CA THR A 101 2.84 4.23 -0.88
C THR A 101 4.20 3.56 -0.65
N VAL A 102 4.20 2.32 -0.16
CA VAL A 102 5.44 1.55 0.07
C VAL A 102 6.20 1.37 -1.24
N ALA A 103 5.54 0.95 -2.32
CA ALA A 103 6.17 0.78 -3.62
C ALA A 103 6.83 2.07 -4.11
N MET A 104 6.13 3.21 -4.06
CA MET A 104 6.68 4.50 -4.51
C MET A 104 7.86 4.94 -3.66
N GLN A 105 7.76 4.83 -2.34
CA GLN A 105 8.81 5.23 -1.41
C GLN A 105 10.06 4.34 -1.52
N THR A 106 9.90 3.04 -1.82
CA THR A 106 11.02 2.12 -1.98
C THR A 106 11.66 2.19 -3.36
N ILE A 107 10.87 2.31 -4.44
CA ILE A 107 11.35 2.15 -5.82
C ILE A 107 11.79 3.48 -6.45
N TRP A 108 11.12 4.60 -6.16
CA TRP A 108 11.51 5.89 -6.75
C TRP A 108 12.96 6.30 -6.45
N PRO A 109 13.50 6.15 -5.22
CA PRO A 109 14.91 6.42 -4.96
C PRO A 109 15.83 5.57 -5.85
N LEU A 110 15.57 4.26 -5.96
CA LEU A 110 16.35 3.36 -6.81
C LEU A 110 16.33 3.79 -8.29
N LEU A 111 15.16 4.19 -8.81
CA LEU A 111 15.04 4.66 -10.19
C LEU A 111 15.78 5.98 -10.41
N ARG A 112 15.80 6.89 -9.43
CA ARG A 112 16.58 8.14 -9.48
C ARG A 112 18.08 7.84 -9.50
N HIS A 113 18.56 6.99 -8.59
CA HIS A 113 19.94 6.53 -8.54
C HIS A 113 20.39 5.92 -9.88
N ARG A 114 19.59 5.00 -10.46
CA ARG A 114 19.87 4.39 -11.78
C ARG A 114 19.98 5.42 -12.91
N LYS A 115 19.20 6.49 -12.85
CA LYS A 115 19.23 7.60 -13.82
C LYS A 115 20.34 8.63 -13.54
N LYS A 116 21.27 8.34 -12.61
CA LYS A 116 22.29 9.27 -12.10
C LYS A 116 21.69 10.59 -11.59
N GLN A 117 20.44 10.56 -11.12
CA GLN A 117 19.85 11.68 -10.41
C GLN A 117 20.27 11.58 -8.93
N PRO A 118 20.60 12.71 -8.28
CA PRO A 118 20.98 12.70 -6.87
C PRO A 118 19.82 12.20 -6.00
N ASP A 119 20.13 11.31 -5.04
CA ASP A 119 19.16 10.74 -4.10
C ASP A 119 18.69 11.74 -3.03
N SER A 120 19.55 12.70 -2.68
CA SER A 120 19.37 13.57 -1.51
C SER A 120 19.83 15.01 -1.69
N LYS A 121 20.42 15.36 -2.84
CA LYS A 121 20.45 16.76 -3.23
C LYS A 121 19.19 16.97 -4.05
N VAL A 122 18.28 17.80 -3.55
CA VAL A 122 17.38 18.54 -4.44
C VAL A 122 18.29 19.04 -5.55
N ALA A 123 18.20 18.42 -6.73
CA ALA A 123 19.05 18.81 -7.83
C ALA A 123 18.88 20.32 -7.95
N LYS A 124 19.91 21.06 -8.40
CA LYS A 124 19.75 22.46 -8.84
C LYS A 124 18.78 22.60 -10.04
N SER A 125 17.81 21.69 -10.17
CA SER A 125 16.59 21.86 -10.91
C SER A 125 15.80 23.00 -10.30
N LYS A 126 15.27 23.89 -11.15
CA LYS A 126 14.35 24.96 -10.75
C LYS A 126 13.01 24.46 -10.20
N SER A 127 12.76 23.15 -10.22
CA SER A 127 11.48 22.56 -9.81
C SER A 127 11.47 22.17 -8.33
N ARG A 128 10.41 22.57 -7.61
CA ARG A 128 10.14 22.16 -6.22
C ARG A 128 10.19 20.62 -6.09
N PRO A 129 10.91 20.06 -5.10
CA PRO A 129 10.94 18.63 -4.85
C PRO A 129 9.55 18.05 -4.58
N VAL A 130 9.22 16.96 -5.25
CA VAL A 130 7.91 16.29 -5.13
C VAL A 130 7.66 15.62 -3.77
N VAL A 131 8.69 15.52 -2.93
CA VAL A 131 8.61 14.91 -1.60
C VAL A 131 8.16 15.91 -0.52
N LEU A 132 8.30 17.22 -0.78
CA LEU A 132 7.89 18.26 0.18
C LEU A 132 6.38 18.20 0.44
N ASP A 133 6.00 18.38 1.71
CA ASP A 133 4.62 18.37 2.22
C ASP A 133 3.87 17.06 1.94
N THR A 134 4.58 15.96 1.65
CA THR A 134 3.97 14.64 1.42
C THR A 134 3.85 13.79 2.68
N CYS A 135 4.61 14.12 3.74
CA CYS A 135 4.49 13.52 5.06
C CYS A 135 5.02 14.46 6.14
N HIS A 136 4.78 14.13 7.41
CA HIS A 136 5.20 14.94 8.55
C HIS A 136 6.72 15.23 8.56
N ALA A 137 7.55 14.24 8.23
CA ALA A 137 8.99 14.43 8.18
C ALA A 137 9.46 15.30 7.01
N TRP A 138 8.65 15.49 5.97
CA TRP A 138 8.99 16.32 4.80
C TRP A 138 8.16 17.60 4.72
N SER A 139 7.54 18.03 5.83
CA SER A 139 6.91 19.35 5.91
C SER A 139 7.98 20.44 5.78
N THR A 140 7.64 21.57 5.13
CA THR A 140 8.63 22.64 4.90
C THR A 140 9.16 23.29 6.18
N ASP A 141 8.48 23.14 7.31
CA ASP A 141 8.91 23.62 8.63
C ASP A 141 9.68 22.55 9.44
N SER A 142 9.93 21.36 8.89
CA SER A 142 10.62 20.29 9.61
C SER A 142 12.16 20.46 9.64
N PRO A 143 12.84 19.95 10.69
CA PRO A 143 14.30 19.87 10.73
C PRO A 143 14.90 19.10 9.56
N VAL A 144 14.19 18.08 9.04
CA VAL A 144 14.63 17.29 7.90
C VAL A 144 14.73 18.14 6.63
N VAL A 145 13.75 19.01 6.38
CA VAL A 145 13.80 19.96 5.24
C VAL A 145 14.88 21.02 5.47
N LYS A 146 15.07 21.52 6.70
CA LYS A 146 16.18 22.43 7.05
C LYS A 146 17.54 21.86 6.64
N GLU A 147 17.75 20.54 6.82
CA GLU A 147 18.99 19.85 6.49
C GLU A 147 19.09 19.46 4.99
N ASN A 148 18.03 18.89 4.41
CA ASN A 148 18.10 18.24 3.10
C ASN A 148 17.66 19.13 1.94
N ALA A 149 16.87 20.18 2.22
CA ALA A 149 16.32 21.09 1.23
C ALA A 149 16.16 22.53 1.79
N PRO A 150 17.26 23.15 2.27
CA PRO A 150 17.20 24.44 2.98
C PRO A 150 16.56 25.56 2.17
N ASP A 151 16.68 25.54 0.84
CA ASP A 151 16.04 26.50 -0.08
C ASP A 151 14.50 26.51 0.01
N TYR A 152 13.89 25.48 0.61
CA TYR A 152 12.45 25.34 0.77
C TYR A 152 11.99 25.32 2.24
N TYR A 153 12.89 25.58 3.20
CA TYR A 153 12.56 25.61 4.62
C TYR A 153 11.74 26.86 4.99
N THR A 154 10.65 26.67 5.74
CA THR A 154 9.73 27.75 6.15
C THR A 154 9.57 27.89 7.67
N GLY A 155 10.29 27.10 8.47
CA GLY A 155 10.21 27.17 9.93
C GLY A 155 10.99 28.36 10.50
N GLU A 156 10.75 28.66 11.77
CA GLU A 156 11.51 29.70 12.49
C GLU A 156 12.98 29.25 12.67
N ASN A 157 13.89 30.23 12.66
CA ASN A 157 15.33 29.99 12.65
C ASN A 157 15.90 29.69 14.03
#